data_AF-A0A1V0A3B8-F1
#
_entry.id   AF-A0A1V0A3B8-F1
#
_cell.length_a   1.000
_cell.length_b   1.000
_cell.length_c   1.000
_cell.angle_alpha   90.00
_cell.angle_beta   90.00
_cell.angle_gamma   90.00
#
_symmetry.space_group_name_H-M   'P 1'
#
loop_
_entity.id
_entity.type
_entity.pdbx_description
1 polymer ?
#
loop_
_entity_poly.entity_id
_entity_poly.type
_entity_poly.pdbx_seq_one_letter_code
_entity_poly.pdbx_strand_id
1 'polypeptide(L)'
;MTTPFKNGFAPVNDEITAFDLDVTGRIPAELNGRYLRNGPNPLSLDDPSAAHLFFGEGMVHGVRLRDGRAEWYRNRWVRSAHVAERLGEEPRPGPVHAGMDFAANTHVIGLGGRTFATVEAGALPYELGYELDTIGACDFDGGLSGGFAAHTHLDPVTGELHALAYFFGWDHHQHLVLDPKGVVRRVTDIPVPDQPMVHDFALTERFVVIYDLPVTFSMPHAERGDRLPYAWNDDHPARIGLLSRESGELRWVDAPSCWVFHTLNAYDDGDQVVVDVVSYPKGFVDARLDLGGAPTLDRWRIDLTTGRVGRATLDDRAQEFPRMDERRTGRPYRYGYTAATRELFDVVGGVRGSELEDLPDGAFDNTLIKHDLRHGTQEARQLGRGAYVGEPVFVGAGEAEDDGYVLSFVNNPARGAADLVILSAQDFTGEPVATVHLPARVPLGFHGSWIAD
;
A
#
# COMPACT_ATOMS: atom_id res chain seq x y z
N MET A 1 7.82 -3.46 26.72
CA MET A 1 7.09 -3.85 25.50
C MET A 1 8.12 -4.06 24.40
N THR A 2 7.99 -5.10 23.57
CA THR A 2 8.88 -5.30 22.42
C THR A 2 8.37 -4.47 21.26
N THR A 3 9.18 -3.52 20.76
CA THR A 3 8.82 -2.69 19.60
C THR A 3 9.04 -3.47 18.29
N PRO A 4 8.17 -3.30 17.26
CA PRO A 4 8.40 -3.85 15.92
C PRO A 4 9.46 -3.06 15.13
N PHE A 5 9.82 -1.85 15.57
CA PHE A 5 10.73 -0.93 14.88
C PHE A 5 12.21 -1.29 15.09
N LYS A 6 12.63 -2.42 14.53
CA LYS A 6 14.00 -2.95 14.57
C LYS A 6 14.45 -3.41 13.18
N ASN A 7 15.75 -3.60 12.98
CA ASN A 7 16.32 -4.06 11.71
C ASN A 7 15.83 -3.21 10.52
N GLY A 8 15.16 -3.81 9.54
CA GLY A 8 14.57 -3.11 8.39
C GLY A 8 13.58 -2.00 8.78
N PHE A 9 12.82 -2.19 9.86
CA PHE A 9 11.87 -1.20 10.39
C PHE A 9 12.48 -0.22 11.40
N ALA A 10 13.78 -0.29 11.69
CA ALA A 10 14.41 0.68 12.60
C ALA A 10 14.22 2.10 12.05
N PRO A 11 13.73 3.05 12.88
CA PRO A 11 13.39 4.39 12.41
C PRO A 11 14.64 5.17 12.00
N VAL A 12 14.43 6.20 11.19
CA VAL A 12 15.42 7.26 10.98
C VAL A 12 15.02 8.49 11.78
N ASN A 13 16.02 9.23 12.26
CA ASN A 13 15.81 10.31 13.22
C ASN A 13 15.99 11.71 12.62
N ASP A 14 16.37 11.79 11.35
CA ASP A 14 16.70 13.04 10.67
C ASP A 14 15.87 13.22 9.40
N GLU A 15 15.40 14.44 9.16
CA GLU A 15 14.89 14.85 7.85
C GLU A 15 16.04 15.36 6.99
N ILE A 16 16.17 14.81 5.79
CA ILE A 16 17.29 15.03 4.90
C ILE A 16 16.80 15.69 3.62
N THR A 17 17.61 16.59 3.08
CA THR A 17 17.54 16.99 1.69
C THR A 17 18.92 16.82 1.10
N ALA A 18 19.00 15.99 0.07
CA ALA A 18 20.23 15.70 -0.63
C ALA A 18 20.05 15.94 -2.13
N PHE A 19 21.10 16.49 -2.72
CA PHE A 19 21.26 16.72 -4.15
C PHE A 19 22.52 15.97 -4.60
N ASP A 20 22.82 16.00 -5.90
CA ASP A 20 24.04 15.40 -6.47
C ASP A 20 24.24 13.94 -6.04
N LEU A 21 23.15 13.16 -6.08
CA LEU A 21 23.15 11.76 -5.66
C LEU A 21 24.03 10.93 -6.59
N ASP A 22 24.87 10.07 -6.01
CA ASP A 22 25.66 9.12 -6.78
C ASP A 22 24.73 8.14 -7.51
N VAL A 23 25.07 7.83 -8.78
CA VAL A 23 24.29 6.91 -9.61
C VAL A 23 25.21 5.91 -10.27
N THR A 24 24.91 4.63 -10.07
CA THR A 24 25.47 3.55 -10.90
C THR A 24 24.51 3.27 -12.05
N GLY A 25 25.03 3.08 -13.28
CA GLY A 25 24.22 2.89 -14.48
C GLY A 25 23.77 4.22 -15.10
N ARG A 26 22.62 4.23 -15.79
CA ARG A 26 22.05 5.42 -16.45
C ARG A 26 20.56 5.47 -16.20
N ILE A 27 20.10 6.51 -15.48
CA ILE A 27 18.68 6.76 -15.30
C ILE A 27 18.06 7.06 -16.67
N PRO A 28 16.98 6.35 -17.07
CA PRO A 28 16.25 6.63 -18.29
C PRO A 28 15.78 8.09 -18.35
N ALA A 29 15.93 8.75 -19.50
CA ALA A 29 15.63 10.18 -19.62
C ALA A 29 14.13 10.48 -19.62
N GLU A 30 13.33 9.48 -19.98
CA GLU A 30 11.88 9.50 -19.99
C GLU A 30 11.24 9.45 -18.59
N LEU A 31 11.96 8.98 -17.57
CA LEU A 31 11.50 9.03 -16.18
C LEU A 31 11.55 10.47 -15.69
N ASN A 32 10.40 11.15 -15.78
CA ASN A 32 10.20 12.54 -15.35
C ASN A 32 9.08 12.63 -14.32
N GLY A 33 9.47 12.65 -13.04
CA GLY A 33 8.54 12.69 -11.92
C GLY A 33 9.22 12.39 -10.59
N ARG A 34 8.42 11.96 -9.61
CA ARG A 34 8.84 11.64 -8.25
C ARG A 34 8.40 10.22 -7.90
N TYR A 35 9.34 9.37 -7.48
CA TYR A 35 9.02 8.14 -6.76
C TYR A 35 8.92 8.48 -5.28
N LEU A 36 7.72 8.33 -4.71
CA LEU A 36 7.44 8.62 -3.30
C LEU A 36 6.98 7.36 -2.59
N ARG A 37 7.39 7.16 -1.33
CA ARG A 37 6.90 6.07 -0.48
C ARG A 37 6.64 6.55 0.94
N ASN A 38 5.51 6.17 1.51
CA ASN A 38 5.15 6.47 2.88
C ASN A 38 5.41 5.25 3.80
N GLY A 39 5.39 5.46 5.11
CA GLY A 39 5.50 4.39 6.09
C GLY A 39 5.61 4.94 7.51
N PRO A 40 5.45 4.07 8.52
CA PRO A 40 5.54 4.46 9.91
C PRO A 40 7.01 4.67 10.30
N ASN A 41 7.31 5.82 10.88
CA ASN A 41 8.63 6.17 11.38
C ASN A 41 8.48 6.93 12.71
N PRO A 42 8.39 6.21 13.85
CA PRO A 42 8.12 6.83 15.13
C PRO A 42 9.18 7.87 15.52
N LEU A 43 8.75 9.01 16.04
CA LEU A 43 9.65 10.06 16.55
C LEU A 43 10.45 9.62 17.78
N SER A 44 9.91 8.66 18.55
CA SER A 44 10.60 8.04 19.68
C SER A 44 10.10 6.61 19.88
N LEU A 45 11.02 5.69 20.18
CA LEU A 45 10.68 4.32 20.56
C LEU A 45 10.14 4.21 21.99
N ASP A 46 10.27 5.27 22.79
CA ASP A 46 9.64 5.37 24.12
C ASP A 46 8.17 5.78 24.02
N ASP A 47 7.73 6.26 22.84
CA ASP A 47 6.33 6.58 22.61
C ASP A 47 5.52 5.28 22.62
N PRO A 48 4.41 5.21 23.37
CA PRO A 48 3.50 4.09 23.29
C PRO A 48 3.03 3.77 21.85
N SER A 49 2.98 4.74 20.92
CA SER A 49 2.70 4.54 19.48
C SER A 49 3.68 3.57 18.82
N ALA A 50 4.94 3.55 19.27
CA ALA A 50 5.99 2.67 18.79
C ALA A 50 5.84 1.20 19.24
N ALA A 51 4.78 0.84 19.98
CA ALA A 51 4.50 -0.53 20.38
C ALA A 51 3.84 -1.36 19.27
N HIS A 52 3.35 -0.74 18.19
CA HIS A 52 2.66 -1.42 17.11
C HIS A 52 2.97 -0.74 15.76
N LEU A 53 3.19 -1.54 14.72
CA LEU A 53 3.76 -1.08 13.46
C LEU A 53 2.92 0.02 12.80
N PHE A 54 1.59 -0.08 12.88
CA PHE A 54 0.67 0.82 12.18
C PHE A 54 0.50 2.21 12.83
N PHE A 55 1.02 2.44 14.03
CA PHE A 55 0.81 3.70 14.77
C PHE A 55 2.02 4.63 14.77
N GLY A 56 3.16 4.23 14.20
CA GLY A 56 4.29 5.15 14.02
C GLY A 56 3.91 6.30 13.09
N GLU A 57 4.40 7.49 13.37
CA GLU A 57 4.05 8.68 12.58
C GLU A 57 4.53 8.54 11.12
N GLY A 58 3.71 8.98 10.16
CA GLY A 58 4.04 8.86 8.74
C GLY A 58 5.29 9.64 8.35
N MET A 59 6.20 9.01 7.61
CA MET A 59 7.32 9.67 6.95
C MET A 59 7.34 9.31 5.46
N VAL A 60 7.24 10.33 4.62
CA VAL A 60 7.36 10.20 3.17
C VAL A 60 8.82 10.34 2.77
N HIS A 61 9.32 9.35 2.04
CA HIS A 61 10.60 9.37 1.34
C HIS A 61 10.36 9.61 -0.14
N GLY A 62 11.17 10.44 -0.79
CA GLY A 62 11.00 10.76 -2.20
C GLY A 62 12.31 10.92 -2.95
N VAL A 63 12.34 10.46 -4.19
CA VAL A 63 13.41 10.72 -5.17
C VAL A 63 12.81 11.35 -6.42
N ARG A 64 13.34 12.49 -6.84
CA ARG A 64 12.96 13.20 -8.06
C ARG A 64 13.88 12.79 -9.21
N LEU A 65 13.33 12.27 -10.30
CA LEU A 65 14.08 11.85 -11.50
C LEU A 65 13.69 12.69 -12.71
N ARG A 66 14.61 13.46 -13.31
CA ARG A 66 14.36 14.30 -14.50
C ARG A 66 15.52 14.23 -15.48
N ASP A 67 15.22 14.08 -16.77
CA ASP A 67 16.22 14.13 -17.86
C ASP A 67 17.45 13.26 -17.58
N GLY A 68 17.25 12.05 -17.03
CA GLY A 68 18.30 11.10 -16.70
C GLY A 68 19.15 11.45 -15.47
N ARG A 69 18.67 12.34 -14.60
CA ARG A 69 19.31 12.72 -13.33
C ARG A 69 18.40 12.43 -12.14
N ALA A 70 18.97 12.03 -11.02
CA ALA A 70 18.30 12.07 -9.72
C ALA A 70 18.54 13.45 -9.11
N GLU A 71 17.56 14.33 -9.20
CA GLU A 71 17.73 15.74 -8.82
C GLU A 71 17.80 15.93 -7.31
N TRP A 72 16.98 15.19 -6.57
CA TRP A 72 17.02 15.22 -5.12
C TRP A 72 16.47 13.94 -4.49
N TYR A 73 16.91 13.70 -3.27
CA TYR A 73 16.27 12.82 -2.29
C TYR A 73 15.81 13.64 -1.08
N ARG A 74 14.61 13.31 -0.57
CA ARG A 74 14.07 13.90 0.66
C ARG A 74 13.32 12.89 1.49
N ASN A 75 13.34 13.09 2.80
CA ASN A 75 12.39 12.45 3.70
C ASN A 75 11.78 13.49 4.65
N ARG A 76 10.46 13.37 4.89
CA ARG A 76 9.68 14.33 5.67
C ARG A 76 8.61 13.61 6.48
N TRP A 77 8.51 13.90 7.77
CA TRP A 77 7.36 13.46 8.57
C TRP A 77 6.07 14.14 8.11
N VAL A 78 4.92 13.51 8.24
CA VAL A 78 3.63 14.18 8.05
C VAL A 78 3.31 14.96 9.31
N ARG A 79 3.07 16.27 9.19
CA ARG A 79 2.89 17.17 10.34
C ARG A 79 1.44 17.19 10.81
N SER A 80 1.02 16.13 11.51
CA SER A 80 -0.10 16.24 12.45
C SER A 80 0.22 17.24 13.56
N ALA A 81 -0.78 17.70 14.33
CA ALA A 81 -0.56 18.61 15.44
C ALA A 81 0.42 18.02 16.46
N HIS A 82 0.32 16.71 16.75
CA HIS A 82 1.26 16.02 17.64
C HIS A 82 2.69 16.06 17.10
N VAL A 83 2.90 15.76 15.81
CA VAL A 83 4.24 15.79 15.20
C VAL A 83 4.79 17.22 15.20
N ALA A 84 3.98 18.21 14.83
CA ALA A 84 4.38 19.61 14.83
C ALA A 84 4.82 20.06 16.22
N GLU A 85 4.03 19.78 17.26
CA GLU A 85 4.37 20.10 18.65
C GLU A 85 5.71 19.46 19.07
N ARG A 86 5.90 18.18 18.74
CA ARG A 86 7.13 17.44 19.06
C ARG A 86 8.37 17.98 18.37
N LEU A 87 8.21 18.56 17.19
CA LEU A 87 9.28 19.23 16.43
C LEU A 87 9.43 20.72 16.80
N GLY A 88 8.61 21.25 17.71
CA GLY A 88 8.62 22.66 18.11
C GLY A 88 8.07 23.61 17.03
N GLU A 89 7.15 23.11 16.20
CA GLU A 89 6.50 23.83 15.11
C GLU A 89 5.02 24.11 15.43
N GLU A 90 4.43 25.07 14.72
CA GLU A 90 2.99 25.31 14.77
C GLU A 90 2.20 24.22 14.03
N PRO A 91 1.08 23.73 14.57
CA PRO A 91 0.19 22.81 13.88
C PRO A 91 -0.25 23.33 12.52
N ARG A 92 -0.35 22.43 11.54
CA ARG A 92 -0.84 22.78 10.20
C ARG A 92 -2.36 22.97 10.23
N PRO A 93 -2.91 23.92 9.43
CA PRO A 93 -4.34 24.13 9.38
C PRO A 93 -5.04 22.95 8.67
N GLY A 94 -6.33 22.79 8.93
CA GLY A 94 -7.17 21.85 8.20
C GLY A 94 -8.29 21.27 9.05
N PRO A 95 -9.26 20.61 8.40
CA PRO A 95 -10.30 19.85 9.08
C PRO A 95 -9.73 18.61 9.79
N VAL A 96 -10.37 18.20 10.87
CA VAL A 96 -10.08 16.94 11.58
C VAL A 96 -11.39 16.20 11.77
N HIS A 97 -11.52 15.02 11.16
CA HIS A 97 -12.72 14.19 11.31
C HIS A 97 -12.69 13.46 12.66
N ALA A 98 -13.75 13.60 13.46
CA ALA A 98 -13.94 12.90 14.74
C ALA A 98 -12.75 13.00 15.71
N GLY A 99 -11.97 14.11 15.66
CA GLY A 99 -10.77 14.29 16.49
C GLY A 99 -9.57 13.40 16.09
N MET A 100 -9.66 12.70 14.95
CA MET A 100 -8.61 11.83 14.42
C MET A 100 -7.55 12.62 13.66
N ASP A 101 -6.72 13.35 14.40
CA ASP A 101 -5.52 13.96 13.86
C ASP A 101 -4.34 12.98 13.92
N PHE A 102 -4.16 12.22 12.83
CA PHE A 102 -3.12 11.20 12.71
C PHE A 102 -2.14 11.56 11.59
N ALA A 103 -0.83 11.41 11.85
CA ALA A 103 0.20 11.60 10.85
C ALA A 103 0.13 10.45 9.82
N ALA A 104 -0.68 10.64 8.78
CA ALA A 104 -1.01 9.63 7.78
C ALA A 104 0.24 8.91 7.24
N ASN A 105 0.30 7.59 7.40
CA ASN A 105 1.51 6.80 7.22
C ASN A 105 1.40 5.66 6.18
N THR A 106 0.21 5.43 5.60
CA THR A 106 -0.05 4.21 4.83
C THR A 106 0.38 4.35 3.39
N HIS A 107 -0.05 5.39 2.70
CA HIS A 107 0.26 5.58 1.28
C HIS A 107 0.55 7.07 1.01
N VAL A 108 1.08 7.34 -0.18
CA VAL A 108 1.29 8.66 -0.75
C VAL A 108 0.84 8.61 -2.21
N ILE A 109 -0.11 9.46 -2.59
CA ILE A 109 -0.75 9.46 -3.91
C ILE A 109 -0.66 10.84 -4.58
N GLY A 110 -0.78 10.86 -5.91
CA GLY A 110 -0.94 12.07 -6.71
C GLY A 110 -2.37 12.22 -7.22
N LEU A 111 -2.94 13.43 -7.15
CA LEU A 111 -4.26 13.72 -7.72
C LEU A 111 -4.36 15.21 -8.08
N GLY A 112 -4.77 15.53 -9.31
CA GLY A 112 -4.94 16.93 -9.74
C GLY A 112 -3.69 17.80 -9.62
N GLY A 113 -2.50 17.21 -9.78
CA GLY A 113 -1.21 17.91 -9.60
C GLY A 113 -0.81 18.14 -8.14
N ARG A 114 -1.59 17.65 -7.17
CA ARG A 114 -1.32 17.71 -5.72
C ARG A 114 -0.85 16.36 -5.21
N THR A 115 -0.21 16.34 -4.05
CA THR A 115 0.33 15.11 -3.41
C THR A 115 -0.31 14.93 -2.05
N PHE A 116 -0.71 13.71 -1.70
CA PHE A 116 -1.42 13.43 -0.45
C PHE A 116 -0.81 12.23 0.26
N ALA A 117 -0.52 12.37 1.55
CA ALA A 117 -0.31 11.24 2.44
C ALA A 117 -1.67 10.75 2.95
N THR A 118 -1.91 9.44 2.88
CA THR A 118 -3.20 8.84 3.22
C THR A 118 -3.05 7.72 4.25
N VAL A 119 -4.15 7.47 4.95
CA VAL A 119 -4.32 6.44 5.96
C VAL A 119 -5.81 6.07 5.98
N GLU A 120 -6.10 4.86 6.42
CA GLU A 120 -7.47 4.35 6.55
C GLU A 120 -8.11 4.69 7.91
N ALA A 121 -9.30 4.13 8.15
CA ALA A 121 -9.97 4.09 9.45
C ALA A 121 -10.40 5.43 10.06
N GLY A 122 -10.65 6.45 9.24
CA GLY A 122 -11.37 7.66 9.67
C GLY A 122 -10.57 8.95 9.70
N ALA A 123 -9.25 8.92 9.57
CA ALA A 123 -8.46 10.14 9.44
C ALA A 123 -8.53 10.72 8.02
N LEU A 124 -8.40 12.05 7.91
CA LEU A 124 -8.34 12.76 6.64
C LEU A 124 -6.94 12.68 6.04
N PRO A 125 -6.79 12.75 4.71
CA PRO A 125 -5.49 12.79 4.07
C PRO A 125 -4.79 14.12 4.37
N TYR A 126 -3.47 14.10 4.35
CA TYR A 126 -2.63 15.28 4.48
C TYR A 126 -2.05 15.68 3.13
N GLU A 127 -2.29 16.91 2.70
CA GLU A 127 -1.65 17.44 1.51
C GLU A 127 -0.18 17.78 1.78
N LEU A 128 0.67 17.41 0.82
CA LEU A 128 2.09 17.68 0.80
C LEU A 128 2.45 18.59 -0.38
N GLY A 129 3.34 19.53 -0.14
CA GLY A 129 3.97 20.33 -1.18
C GLY A 129 4.88 19.49 -2.08
N TYR A 130 5.35 20.11 -3.17
CA TYR A 130 6.24 19.43 -4.12
C TYR A 130 7.52 18.91 -3.45
N GLU A 131 7.99 19.64 -2.44
CA GLU A 131 9.20 19.40 -1.66
C GLU A 131 8.95 18.51 -0.43
N LEU A 132 7.74 17.95 -0.31
CA LEU A 132 7.25 17.09 0.79
C LEU A 132 6.99 17.79 2.13
N ASP A 133 6.98 19.13 2.17
CA ASP A 133 6.47 19.88 3.31
C ASP A 133 4.96 19.66 3.48
N THR A 134 4.49 19.50 4.71
CA THR A 134 3.05 19.33 4.97
C THR A 134 2.34 20.67 4.86
N ILE A 135 1.36 20.74 3.96
CA ILE A 135 0.47 21.89 3.78
C ILE A 135 -0.63 21.87 4.85
N GLY A 136 -1.30 20.73 5.03
CA GLY A 136 -2.37 20.57 6.02
C GLY A 136 -3.27 19.38 5.74
N ALA A 137 -4.20 19.10 6.66
CA ALA A 137 -5.23 18.09 6.42
C ALA A 137 -6.19 18.56 5.31
N CYS A 138 -6.73 17.64 4.52
CA CYS A 138 -7.55 17.94 3.36
C CYS A 138 -8.84 17.11 3.34
N ASP A 139 -9.99 17.78 3.23
CA ASP A 139 -11.30 17.16 3.02
C ASP A 139 -11.82 17.35 1.59
N PHE A 140 -10.93 17.73 0.65
CA PHE A 140 -11.24 18.07 -0.73
C PHE A 140 -12.35 19.13 -0.85
N ASP A 141 -12.12 20.29 -0.22
CA ASP A 141 -13.02 21.46 -0.21
C ASP A 141 -14.42 21.13 0.37
N GLY A 142 -14.44 20.35 1.46
CA GLY A 142 -15.66 19.86 2.09
C GLY A 142 -16.36 18.72 1.33
N GLY A 143 -15.68 18.10 0.36
CA GLY A 143 -16.18 16.96 -0.41
C GLY A 143 -16.23 15.65 0.38
N LEU A 144 -15.45 15.53 1.45
CA LEU A 144 -15.46 14.36 2.35
C LEU A 144 -16.35 14.59 3.56
N SER A 145 -17.26 13.64 3.83
CA SER A 145 -18.04 13.60 5.08
C SER A 145 -17.25 13.07 6.29
N GLY A 146 -16.09 12.47 6.06
CA GLY A 146 -15.17 12.03 7.09
C GLY A 146 -13.88 11.44 6.53
N GLY A 147 -13.35 10.41 7.17
CA GLY A 147 -12.06 9.82 6.77
C GLY A 147 -12.00 9.35 5.32
N PHE A 148 -10.77 9.14 4.85
CA PHE A 148 -10.50 8.70 3.49
C PHE A 148 -10.03 7.24 3.46
N ALA A 149 -9.37 6.83 2.38
CA ALA A 149 -8.85 5.49 2.19
C ALA A 149 -7.32 5.47 2.20
N ALA A 150 -6.73 4.37 2.66
CA ALA A 150 -5.32 4.08 2.42
C ALA A 150 -5.06 3.72 0.95
N HIS A 151 -5.96 2.93 0.36
CA HIS A 151 -5.87 2.45 -1.02
C HIS A 151 -6.89 3.12 -1.93
N THR A 152 -6.40 3.59 -3.08
CA THR A 152 -7.20 4.26 -4.10
C THR A 152 -6.85 3.68 -5.46
N HIS A 153 -7.85 3.53 -6.32
CA HIS A 153 -7.67 2.98 -7.66
C HIS A 153 -8.06 4.01 -8.71
N LEU A 154 -7.12 4.38 -9.58
CA LEU A 154 -7.35 5.28 -10.71
C LEU A 154 -7.91 4.48 -11.89
N ASP A 155 -9.05 4.91 -12.44
CA ASP A 155 -9.52 4.37 -13.73
C ASP A 155 -8.73 5.01 -14.89
N PRO A 156 -7.99 4.22 -15.68
CA PRO A 156 -7.12 4.76 -16.74
C PRO A 156 -7.90 5.32 -17.94
N VAL A 157 -9.21 5.08 -18.05
CA VAL A 157 -10.07 5.58 -19.13
C VAL A 157 -10.78 6.86 -18.76
N THR A 158 -11.36 6.95 -17.55
CA THR A 158 -12.07 8.16 -17.12
C THR A 158 -11.14 9.16 -16.43
N GLY A 159 -10.01 8.70 -15.88
CA GLY A 159 -9.14 9.48 -15.01
C GLY A 159 -9.74 9.72 -13.62
N GLU A 160 -10.86 9.08 -13.28
CA GLU A 160 -11.47 9.18 -11.97
C GLU A 160 -10.69 8.34 -10.95
N LEU A 161 -10.45 8.93 -9.77
CA LEU A 161 -9.87 8.23 -8.65
C LEU A 161 -10.99 7.68 -7.78
N HIS A 162 -11.00 6.37 -7.57
CA HIS A 162 -11.92 5.70 -6.67
C HIS A 162 -11.25 5.44 -5.33
N ALA A 163 -12.02 5.59 -4.25
CA ALA A 163 -11.60 5.24 -2.90
C ALA A 163 -12.74 4.54 -2.16
N LEU A 164 -12.39 3.68 -1.20
CA LEU A 164 -13.35 3.07 -0.29
C LEU A 164 -12.95 3.40 1.14
N ALA A 165 -13.74 4.25 1.79
CA ALA A 165 -13.47 4.73 3.14
C ALA A 165 -14.35 4.00 4.16
N TYR A 166 -13.79 3.73 5.34
CA TYR A 166 -14.51 3.20 6.49
C TYR A 166 -14.12 3.94 7.76
N PHE A 167 -15.03 3.95 8.71
CA PHE A 167 -14.81 4.48 10.05
C PHE A 167 -15.67 3.69 11.02
N PHE A 168 -15.12 3.29 12.16
CA PHE A 168 -15.82 2.44 13.14
C PHE A 168 -17.09 3.10 13.71
N GLY A 169 -17.18 4.44 13.63
CA GLY A 169 -18.37 5.19 14.05
C GLY A 169 -19.49 5.24 13.01
N TRP A 170 -19.32 4.63 11.84
CA TRP A 170 -20.34 4.52 10.80
C TRP A 170 -21.01 3.14 10.78
N ASP A 171 -22.22 3.08 10.24
CA ASP A 171 -22.96 1.85 9.95
C ASP A 171 -22.86 1.43 8.46
N HIS A 172 -21.95 2.06 7.73
CA HIS A 172 -21.71 1.88 6.31
C HIS A 172 -20.24 2.14 5.97
N HIS A 173 -19.83 1.68 4.80
CA HIS A 173 -18.62 2.18 4.12
C HIS A 173 -19.01 3.22 3.08
N GLN A 174 -18.06 4.05 2.65
CA GLN A 174 -18.29 5.04 1.60
C GLN A 174 -17.44 4.73 0.37
N HIS A 175 -18.08 4.49 -0.77
CA HIS A 175 -17.42 4.54 -2.06
C HIS A 175 -17.37 5.99 -2.55
N LEU A 176 -16.15 6.49 -2.75
CA LEU A 176 -15.88 7.85 -3.17
C LEU A 176 -15.36 7.82 -4.61
N VAL A 177 -15.82 8.78 -5.42
CA VAL A 177 -15.29 9.02 -6.77
C VAL A 177 -14.86 10.47 -6.88
N LEU A 178 -13.58 10.68 -7.14
CA LEU A 178 -12.98 11.99 -7.36
C LEU A 178 -12.65 12.13 -8.85
N ASP A 179 -12.91 13.31 -9.41
CA ASP A 179 -12.51 13.60 -10.79
C ASP A 179 -10.99 13.84 -10.90
N PRO A 180 -10.42 13.94 -12.11
CA PRO A 180 -8.99 14.17 -12.30
C PRO A 180 -8.43 15.44 -11.65
N LYS A 181 -9.28 16.37 -11.21
CA LYS A 181 -8.89 17.61 -10.52
C LYS A 181 -8.96 17.48 -8.99
N GLY A 182 -9.37 16.33 -8.47
CA GLY A 182 -9.53 16.08 -7.04
C GLY A 182 -10.84 16.62 -6.47
N VAL A 183 -11.87 16.82 -7.29
CA VAL A 183 -13.21 17.18 -6.79
C VAL A 183 -14.01 15.91 -6.54
N VAL A 184 -14.55 15.74 -5.33
CA VAL A 184 -15.46 14.63 -5.01
C VAL A 184 -16.75 14.79 -5.82
N ARG A 185 -17.02 13.82 -6.71
CA ARG A 185 -18.19 13.81 -7.61
C ARG A 185 -19.31 12.93 -7.11
N ARG A 186 -18.97 11.85 -6.43
CA ARG A 186 -19.94 10.89 -5.92
C ARG A 186 -19.46 10.30 -4.60
N VAL A 187 -20.40 10.21 -3.67
CA VAL A 187 -20.30 9.47 -2.41
C VAL A 187 -21.45 8.48 -2.42
N THR A 188 -21.15 7.21 -2.19
CA THR A 188 -22.16 6.14 -2.16
C THR A 188 -21.96 5.34 -0.89
N ASP A 189 -22.93 5.43 0.01
CA ASP A 189 -22.94 4.66 1.25
C ASP A 189 -23.28 3.20 0.94
N ILE A 190 -22.45 2.29 1.43
CA ILE A 190 -22.55 0.84 1.27
C ILE A 190 -22.87 0.27 2.65
N PRO A 191 -24.13 -0.13 2.90
CA PRO A 191 -24.50 -0.69 4.19
C PRO A 191 -23.77 -2.00 4.45
N VAL A 192 -23.14 -2.11 5.62
CA VAL A 192 -22.40 -3.30 6.06
C VAL A 192 -22.68 -3.57 7.55
N PRO A 193 -22.90 -4.83 7.94
CA PRO A 193 -23.04 -5.19 9.35
C PRO A 193 -21.67 -5.21 10.05
N ASP A 194 -21.66 -5.09 11.38
CA ASP A 194 -20.50 -5.33 12.26
C ASP A 194 -19.27 -4.43 12.04
N GLN A 195 -19.37 -3.38 11.22
CA GLN A 195 -18.27 -2.44 10.93
C GLN A 195 -16.97 -3.17 10.53
N PRO A 196 -16.98 -3.86 9.37
CA PRO A 196 -15.80 -4.56 8.87
C PRO A 196 -14.70 -3.58 8.52
N MET A 197 -13.45 -3.98 8.74
CA MET A 197 -12.30 -3.33 8.14
C MET A 197 -12.30 -3.64 6.64
N VAL A 198 -12.10 -2.61 5.81
CA VAL A 198 -11.85 -2.80 4.37
C VAL A 198 -10.60 -2.03 4.00
N HIS A 199 -9.48 -2.77 3.94
CA HIS A 199 -8.17 -2.19 3.68
C HIS A 199 -8.05 -1.71 2.24
N ASP A 200 -8.44 -2.58 1.31
CA ASP A 200 -8.37 -2.36 -0.12
C ASP A 200 -9.65 -2.86 -0.81
N PHE A 201 -9.78 -2.56 -2.09
CA PHE A 201 -10.88 -2.95 -2.95
C PHE A 201 -10.36 -3.13 -4.38
N ALA A 202 -11.21 -3.48 -5.35
CA ALA A 202 -10.80 -3.50 -6.75
C ALA A 202 -11.77 -2.75 -7.66
N LEU A 203 -11.29 -2.38 -8.83
CA LEU A 203 -12.12 -1.94 -9.95
C LEU A 203 -12.14 -3.02 -11.04
N THR A 204 -13.24 -3.08 -11.76
CA THR A 204 -13.30 -3.62 -13.13
C THR A 204 -13.90 -2.54 -14.04
N GLU A 205 -14.03 -2.81 -15.34
CA GLU A 205 -14.76 -1.90 -16.23
C GLU A 205 -16.22 -1.72 -15.78
N ARG A 206 -16.85 -2.78 -15.25
CA ARG A 206 -18.26 -2.77 -14.84
C ARG A 206 -18.52 -2.59 -13.34
N PHE A 207 -17.58 -2.97 -12.47
CA PHE A 207 -17.84 -3.08 -11.03
C PHE A 207 -16.80 -2.37 -10.17
N VAL A 208 -17.23 -1.93 -9.00
CA VAL A 208 -16.38 -1.79 -7.82
C VAL A 208 -16.53 -3.08 -7.02
N VAL A 209 -15.41 -3.76 -6.76
CA VAL A 209 -15.37 -5.03 -6.03
C VAL A 209 -14.96 -4.74 -4.60
N ILE A 210 -15.86 -5.03 -3.65
CA ILE A 210 -15.72 -4.70 -2.23
C ILE A 210 -15.48 -5.99 -1.44
N TYR A 211 -14.50 -6.00 -0.55
CA TYR A 211 -14.21 -7.14 0.30
C TYR A 211 -14.83 -6.95 1.68
N ASP A 212 -15.91 -7.67 1.96
CA ASP A 212 -16.55 -7.69 3.28
C ASP A 212 -16.08 -8.96 4.01
N LEU A 213 -14.98 -8.83 4.74
CA LEU A 213 -14.21 -9.95 5.28
C LEU A 213 -14.28 -10.02 6.82
N PRO A 214 -13.94 -11.17 7.43
CA PRO A 214 -14.20 -11.44 8.84
C PRO A 214 -13.37 -10.65 9.87
N VAL A 215 -12.77 -9.51 9.52
CA VAL A 215 -12.11 -8.63 10.49
C VAL A 215 -13.02 -7.45 10.76
N THR A 216 -13.61 -7.42 11.95
CA THR A 216 -14.63 -6.43 12.32
C THR A 216 -14.21 -5.62 13.53
N PHE A 217 -14.78 -4.43 13.70
CA PHE A 217 -14.58 -3.67 14.93
C PHE A 217 -15.10 -4.47 16.13
N SER A 218 -14.36 -4.44 17.24
CA SER A 218 -14.68 -5.22 18.43
C SER A 218 -14.76 -4.34 19.66
N MET A 219 -15.99 -4.07 20.10
CA MET A 219 -16.26 -3.27 21.30
C MET A 219 -15.56 -3.83 22.57
N PRO A 220 -15.53 -5.16 22.83
CA PRO A 220 -14.79 -5.70 23.98
C PRO A 220 -13.28 -5.38 23.96
N HIS A 221 -12.65 -5.35 22.79
CA HIS A 221 -11.23 -4.99 22.64
C HIS A 221 -11.03 -3.49 22.82
N ALA A 222 -11.95 -2.66 22.31
CA ALA A 222 -11.95 -1.22 22.53
C ALA A 222 -12.07 -0.88 24.03
N GLU A 223 -12.98 -1.53 24.76
CA GLU A 223 -13.17 -1.36 26.21
C GLU A 223 -11.95 -1.82 27.03
N ARG A 224 -11.20 -2.81 26.52
CA ARG A 224 -9.93 -3.27 27.10
C ARG A 224 -8.78 -2.27 26.86
N GLY A 225 -8.96 -1.30 25.97
CA GLY A 225 -7.96 -0.31 25.61
C GLY A 225 -6.98 -0.78 24.53
N ASP A 226 -7.34 -1.79 23.72
CA ASP A 226 -6.55 -2.18 22.57
C ASP A 226 -6.52 -1.04 21.54
N ARG A 227 -5.32 -0.73 21.03
CA ARG A 227 -5.12 0.42 20.14
C ARG A 227 -5.77 0.26 18.78
N LEU A 228 -5.78 -0.97 18.28
CA LEU A 228 -6.44 -1.35 17.03
C LEU A 228 -7.52 -2.39 17.35
N PRO A 229 -8.70 -1.95 17.82
CA PRO A 229 -9.75 -2.84 18.31
C PRO A 229 -10.53 -3.49 17.16
N TYR A 230 -9.81 -4.07 16.20
CA TYR A 230 -10.34 -4.92 15.14
C TYR A 230 -9.93 -6.34 15.41
N ALA A 231 -10.84 -7.29 15.24
CA ALA A 231 -10.54 -8.69 15.48
C ALA A 231 -11.21 -9.61 14.45
N TRP A 232 -10.60 -10.77 14.22
CA TRP A 232 -11.25 -11.86 13.51
C TRP A 232 -12.56 -12.26 14.20
N ASN A 233 -13.65 -12.25 13.45
CA ASN A 233 -15.01 -12.53 13.89
C ASN A 233 -15.55 -13.74 13.12
N ASP A 234 -15.54 -14.91 13.74
CA ASP A 234 -16.03 -16.16 13.13
C ASP A 234 -17.56 -16.14 12.86
N ASP A 235 -18.31 -15.21 13.46
CA ASP A 235 -19.74 -15.03 13.23
C ASP A 235 -20.05 -14.10 12.04
N HIS A 236 -19.04 -13.41 11.49
CA HIS A 236 -19.19 -12.52 10.34
C HIS A 236 -18.86 -13.26 9.03
N PRO A 237 -19.84 -13.52 8.15
CA PRO A 237 -19.62 -14.27 6.91
C PRO A 237 -18.83 -13.45 5.90
N ALA A 238 -17.82 -14.06 5.28
CA ALA A 238 -17.05 -13.41 4.21
C ALA A 238 -17.88 -13.28 2.93
N ARG A 239 -17.93 -12.07 2.36
CA ARG A 239 -18.68 -11.75 1.15
C ARG A 239 -17.87 -10.84 0.22
N ILE A 240 -18.19 -10.91 -1.07
CA ILE A 240 -17.72 -9.94 -2.06
C ILE A 240 -18.91 -9.13 -2.56
N GLY A 241 -18.80 -7.80 -2.49
CA GLY A 241 -19.76 -6.86 -3.02
C GLY A 241 -19.39 -6.49 -4.46
N LEU A 242 -20.32 -6.64 -5.39
CA LEU A 242 -20.21 -6.16 -6.77
C LEU A 242 -21.12 -4.95 -6.91
N LEU A 243 -20.56 -3.75 -6.77
CA LEU A 243 -21.27 -2.49 -6.99
C LEU A 243 -21.15 -2.09 -8.47
N SER A 244 -22.26 -2.15 -9.20
CA SER A 244 -22.33 -1.76 -10.61
C SER A 244 -21.96 -0.29 -10.78
N ARG A 245 -20.98 -0.02 -11.64
CA ARG A 245 -20.55 1.35 -11.98
C ARG A 245 -21.56 2.07 -12.86
N GLU A 246 -22.38 1.33 -13.59
CA GLU A 246 -23.42 1.87 -14.48
C GLU A 246 -24.73 2.14 -13.73
N SER A 247 -25.25 1.13 -13.02
CA SER A 247 -26.57 1.21 -12.38
C SER A 247 -26.54 1.62 -10.91
N GLY A 248 -25.39 1.52 -10.24
CA GLY A 248 -25.26 1.72 -8.79
C GLY A 248 -25.86 0.57 -7.96
N GLU A 249 -26.31 -0.51 -8.59
CA GLU A 249 -26.83 -1.69 -7.89
C GLU A 249 -25.70 -2.48 -7.23
N LEU A 250 -25.89 -2.85 -5.97
CA LEU A 250 -24.96 -3.68 -5.20
C LEU A 250 -25.48 -5.10 -5.08
N ARG A 251 -24.65 -6.07 -5.47
CA ARG A 251 -24.90 -7.50 -5.26
C ARG A 251 -23.82 -8.11 -4.39
N TRP A 252 -24.23 -8.84 -3.35
CA TRP A 252 -23.33 -9.64 -2.53
C TRP A 252 -23.26 -11.08 -3.02
N VAL A 253 -22.07 -11.67 -2.97
CA VAL A 253 -21.83 -13.11 -3.20
C VAL A 253 -20.96 -13.67 -2.08
N ASP A 254 -21.07 -14.96 -1.81
CA ASP A 254 -20.26 -15.63 -0.79
C ASP A 254 -18.78 -15.64 -1.21
N ALA A 255 -17.88 -15.35 -0.27
CA ALA A 255 -16.44 -15.34 -0.50
C ALA A 255 -15.74 -16.43 0.33
N PRO A 256 -14.52 -16.83 -0.06
CA PRO A 256 -13.67 -17.62 0.82
C PRO A 256 -13.45 -16.89 2.15
N SER A 257 -13.61 -17.58 3.28
CA SER A 257 -13.24 -17.03 4.59
C SER A 257 -11.71 -16.91 4.66
N CYS A 258 -11.23 -15.69 4.49
CA CYS A 258 -9.83 -15.31 4.47
C CYS A 258 -9.71 -13.81 4.79
N TRP A 259 -8.47 -13.33 4.89
CA TRP A 259 -8.18 -11.90 4.95
C TRP A 259 -7.43 -11.45 3.69
N VAL A 260 -7.74 -10.27 3.19
CA VAL A 260 -7.04 -9.64 2.07
C VAL A 260 -6.58 -8.26 2.53
N PHE A 261 -5.27 -8.04 2.52
CA PHE A 261 -4.75 -6.68 2.58
C PHE A 261 -4.78 -6.08 1.17
N HIS A 262 -4.13 -6.70 0.18
CA HIS A 262 -3.89 -6.05 -1.11
C HIS A 262 -4.41 -6.81 -2.32
N THR A 263 -4.92 -6.03 -3.27
CA THR A 263 -5.32 -6.44 -4.61
C THR A 263 -4.17 -6.22 -5.58
N LEU A 264 -3.91 -7.21 -6.44
CA LEU A 264 -3.05 -7.02 -7.60
C LEU A 264 -3.81 -6.29 -8.72
N ASN A 265 -4.94 -6.84 -9.16
CA ASN A 265 -5.89 -6.18 -10.07
C ASN A 265 -7.21 -6.97 -10.12
N ALA A 266 -8.23 -6.42 -10.76
CA ALA A 266 -9.44 -7.14 -11.16
C ALA A 266 -9.88 -6.77 -12.58
N TYR A 267 -10.67 -7.63 -13.23
CA TYR A 267 -11.22 -7.37 -14.56
C TYR A 267 -12.44 -8.21 -14.88
N ASP A 268 -13.19 -7.78 -15.90
CA ASP A 268 -14.32 -8.50 -16.46
C ASP A 268 -13.85 -9.57 -17.48
N ASP A 269 -14.33 -10.81 -17.32
CA ASP A 269 -14.06 -11.93 -18.23
C ASP A 269 -15.39 -12.58 -18.63
N GLY A 270 -16.08 -11.95 -19.60
CA GLY A 270 -17.41 -12.38 -20.05
C GLY A 270 -18.47 -12.26 -18.94
N ASP A 271 -19.00 -13.40 -18.51
CA ASP A 271 -19.95 -13.55 -17.40
C ASP A 271 -19.26 -13.79 -16.04
N GLN A 272 -17.95 -13.57 -15.97
CA GLN A 272 -17.17 -13.63 -14.73
C GLN A 272 -16.51 -12.30 -14.39
N VAL A 273 -16.23 -12.11 -13.11
CA VAL A 273 -15.27 -11.13 -12.60
C VAL A 273 -14.05 -11.90 -12.08
N VAL A 274 -12.87 -11.52 -12.53
CA VAL A 274 -11.59 -12.07 -12.07
C VAL A 274 -10.95 -11.07 -11.13
N VAL A 275 -10.51 -11.53 -9.96
CA VAL A 275 -9.83 -10.71 -8.95
C VAL A 275 -8.57 -11.45 -8.53
N ASP A 276 -7.41 -10.79 -8.61
CA ASP A 276 -6.15 -11.32 -8.12
C ASP A 276 -5.75 -10.58 -6.84
N VAL A 277 -5.52 -11.32 -5.76
CA VAL A 277 -5.32 -10.78 -4.41
C VAL A 277 -4.25 -11.55 -3.65
N VAL A 278 -3.59 -10.87 -2.71
CA VAL A 278 -2.78 -11.54 -1.69
C VAL A 278 -3.70 -11.96 -0.54
N SER A 279 -3.90 -13.27 -0.39
CA SER A 279 -4.81 -13.84 0.61
C SER A 279 -4.07 -14.40 1.82
N TYR A 280 -4.64 -14.18 2.99
CA TYR A 280 -4.19 -14.70 4.27
C TYR A 280 -5.24 -15.63 4.88
N PRO A 281 -4.86 -16.71 5.58
CA PRO A 281 -5.82 -17.58 6.25
C PRO A 281 -6.69 -16.85 7.27
N LYS A 282 -6.10 -15.93 8.03
CA LYS A 282 -6.78 -15.06 9.00
C LYS A 282 -6.18 -13.64 8.99
N GLY A 283 -6.75 -12.75 9.79
CA GLY A 283 -6.19 -11.45 10.14
C GLY A 283 -6.67 -11.03 11.52
N PHE A 284 -5.85 -10.27 12.25
CA PHE A 284 -6.23 -9.64 13.52
C PHE A 284 -6.84 -10.58 14.59
N VAL A 285 -6.18 -11.66 14.99
CA VAL A 285 -6.71 -12.54 16.06
C VAL A 285 -6.49 -11.91 17.44
N ASP A 286 -7.56 -11.75 18.23
CA ASP A 286 -7.53 -11.07 19.56
C ASP A 286 -6.89 -9.67 19.51
N ALA A 287 -7.26 -8.88 18.49
CA ALA A 287 -6.70 -7.55 18.20
C ALA A 287 -5.17 -7.49 18.01
N ARG A 288 -4.55 -8.62 17.67
CA ARG A 288 -3.14 -8.71 17.31
C ARG A 288 -3.02 -9.04 15.84
N LEU A 289 -2.06 -8.40 15.17
CA LEU A 289 -1.69 -8.74 13.80
C LEU A 289 -1.15 -10.18 13.74
N ASP A 290 -2.07 -11.11 13.59
CA ASP A 290 -1.87 -12.56 13.45
C ASP A 290 -2.61 -12.97 12.17
N LEU A 291 -1.83 -13.44 11.20
CA LEU A 291 -2.29 -13.74 9.86
C LEU A 291 -2.74 -15.20 9.70
N GLY A 292 -2.59 -16.03 10.74
CA GLY A 292 -2.95 -17.44 10.72
C GLY A 292 -2.11 -18.33 9.79
N GLY A 293 -1.12 -17.77 9.07
CA GLY A 293 -0.25 -18.49 8.15
C GLY A 293 0.45 -17.57 7.15
N ALA A 294 1.18 -18.17 6.21
CA ALA A 294 1.83 -17.45 5.12
C ALA A 294 0.79 -16.98 4.08
N PRO A 295 0.97 -15.78 3.50
CA PRO A 295 0.13 -15.33 2.41
C PRO A 295 0.40 -16.09 1.11
N THR A 296 -0.62 -16.13 0.26
CA THR A 296 -0.55 -16.64 -1.11
C THR A 296 -1.09 -15.63 -2.10
N LEU A 297 -0.52 -15.57 -3.31
CA LEU A 297 -1.14 -14.85 -4.42
C LEU A 297 -2.21 -15.75 -5.03
N ASP A 298 -3.47 -15.33 -4.96
CA ASP A 298 -4.63 -16.11 -5.43
C ASP A 298 -5.43 -15.36 -6.49
N ARG A 299 -6.06 -16.14 -7.35
CA ARG A 299 -7.07 -15.70 -8.32
C ARG A 299 -8.45 -16.17 -7.88
N TRP A 300 -9.37 -15.24 -7.73
CA TRP A 300 -10.80 -15.50 -7.56
C TRP A 300 -11.52 -15.30 -8.89
N ARG A 301 -12.41 -16.24 -9.23
CA ARG A 301 -13.33 -16.15 -10.37
C ARG A 301 -14.75 -16.16 -9.85
N ILE A 302 -15.42 -15.03 -9.98
CA ILE A 302 -16.79 -14.80 -9.51
C ILE A 302 -17.72 -14.97 -10.70
N ASP A 303 -18.54 -16.01 -10.70
CA ASP A 303 -19.54 -16.26 -11.74
C ASP A 303 -20.77 -15.37 -11.52
N LEU A 304 -21.05 -14.47 -12.46
CA LEU A 304 -22.13 -13.48 -12.33
C LEU A 304 -23.53 -14.10 -12.45
N THR A 305 -23.65 -15.28 -13.03
CA THR A 305 -24.94 -15.96 -13.18
C THR A 305 -25.32 -16.67 -11.88
N THR A 306 -24.39 -17.46 -11.35
CA THR A 306 -24.61 -18.35 -10.19
C THR A 306 -24.22 -17.72 -8.86
N GLY A 307 -23.39 -16.68 -8.87
CA GLY A 307 -22.80 -16.07 -7.68
C GLY A 307 -21.73 -16.92 -7.01
N ARG A 308 -21.23 -17.98 -7.66
CA ARG A 308 -20.19 -18.84 -7.10
C ARG A 308 -18.81 -18.25 -7.30
N VAL A 309 -17.95 -18.39 -6.29
CA VAL A 309 -16.55 -17.97 -6.33
C VAL A 309 -15.64 -19.19 -6.37
N GLY A 310 -14.86 -19.33 -7.44
CA GLY A 310 -13.76 -20.29 -7.54
C GLY A 310 -12.44 -19.62 -7.14
N ARG A 311 -11.56 -20.35 -6.45
CA ARG A 311 -10.21 -19.89 -6.07
C ARG A 311 -9.14 -20.78 -6.68
N ALA A 312 -8.07 -20.17 -7.18
CA ALA A 312 -6.85 -20.85 -7.60
C ALA A 312 -5.63 -20.09 -7.11
N THR A 313 -4.67 -20.80 -6.52
CA THR A 313 -3.39 -20.20 -6.10
C THR A 313 -2.48 -20.04 -7.31
N LEU A 314 -2.04 -18.81 -7.54
CA LEU A 314 -1.11 -18.43 -8.61
C LEU A 314 0.34 -18.62 -8.18
N ASP A 315 0.63 -18.34 -6.91
CA ASP A 315 1.95 -18.53 -6.30
C ASP A 315 1.80 -18.68 -4.78
N ASP A 316 2.40 -19.73 -4.22
CA ASP A 316 2.32 -20.09 -2.80
C ASP A 316 3.53 -19.58 -1.98
N ARG A 317 4.49 -18.90 -2.62
CA ARG A 317 5.56 -18.19 -1.91
C ARG A 317 4.98 -16.99 -1.17
N ALA A 318 5.41 -16.80 0.08
CA ALA A 318 5.03 -15.65 0.90
C ALA A 318 5.49 -14.35 0.24
N GLN A 319 4.53 -13.52 -0.19
CA GLN A 319 4.77 -12.30 -0.93
C GLN A 319 3.65 -11.29 -0.66
N GLU A 320 3.96 -10.03 -0.90
CA GLU A 320 3.07 -8.89 -0.66
C GLU A 320 3.39 -7.72 -1.61
N PHE A 321 2.72 -6.60 -1.39
CA PHE A 321 2.83 -5.36 -2.13
C PHE A 321 2.66 -5.59 -3.64
N PRO A 322 1.53 -6.21 -4.06
CA PRO A 322 1.27 -6.47 -5.45
C PRO A 322 1.05 -5.18 -6.23
N ARG A 323 1.76 -5.03 -7.34
CA ARG A 323 1.64 -3.92 -8.26
C ARG A 323 1.63 -4.41 -9.70
N MET A 324 1.04 -3.63 -10.58
CA MET A 324 0.93 -3.94 -12.00
C MET A 324 0.97 -2.64 -12.80
N ASP A 325 0.93 -2.74 -14.12
CA ASP A 325 0.82 -1.56 -14.97
C ASP A 325 -0.54 -0.87 -14.78
N GLU A 326 -0.58 0.23 -14.02
CA GLU A 326 -1.81 0.96 -13.68
C GLU A 326 -2.61 1.46 -14.90
N ARG A 327 -2.02 1.45 -16.11
CA ARG A 327 -2.77 1.61 -17.38
C ARG A 327 -3.73 0.44 -17.67
N ARG A 328 -3.69 -0.61 -16.84
CA ARG A 328 -4.52 -1.82 -16.88
C ARG A 328 -5.41 -1.96 -15.64
N THR A 329 -5.49 -0.97 -14.74
CA THR A 329 -6.43 -1.03 -13.61
C THR A 329 -7.84 -1.31 -14.13
N GLY A 330 -8.46 -2.35 -13.59
CA GLY A 330 -9.81 -2.77 -13.98
C GLY A 330 -9.93 -3.53 -15.30
N ARG A 331 -8.81 -3.89 -15.95
CA ARG A 331 -8.76 -4.47 -17.30
C ARG A 331 -7.94 -5.76 -17.34
N PRO A 332 -8.17 -6.63 -18.35
CA PRO A 332 -7.31 -7.78 -18.56
C PRO A 332 -5.84 -7.37 -18.65
N TYR A 333 -5.00 -8.12 -17.94
CA TYR A 333 -3.58 -7.84 -17.77
C TYR A 333 -2.81 -9.15 -17.68
N ARG A 334 -1.49 -9.08 -17.88
CA ARG A 334 -0.57 -10.22 -17.93
C ARG A 334 0.46 -10.18 -16.83
N TYR A 335 0.97 -9.02 -16.45
CA TYR A 335 2.13 -8.91 -15.57
C TYR A 335 1.78 -8.33 -14.20
N GLY A 336 2.37 -8.92 -13.16
CA GLY A 336 2.32 -8.40 -11.80
C GLY A 336 3.71 -8.39 -11.18
N TYR A 337 3.91 -7.54 -10.19
CA TYR A 337 5.16 -7.36 -9.47
C TYR A 337 4.87 -7.41 -7.97
N THR A 338 5.64 -8.20 -7.23
CA THR A 338 5.47 -8.35 -5.77
C THR A 338 6.83 -8.29 -5.09
N ALA A 339 6.79 -8.11 -3.77
CA ALA A 339 7.94 -8.21 -2.89
C ALA A 339 7.76 -9.37 -1.91
N ALA A 340 8.78 -10.18 -1.73
CA ALA A 340 8.95 -11.01 -0.55
C ALA A 340 9.98 -10.34 0.35
N THR A 341 9.60 -10.03 1.59
CA THR A 341 10.47 -9.42 2.59
C THR A 341 10.31 -10.18 3.91
N ARG A 342 11.29 -11.01 4.26
CA ARG A 342 11.23 -11.89 5.43
C ARG A 342 10.87 -11.15 6.72
N GLU A 343 11.50 -10.01 6.99
CA GLU A 343 11.27 -9.20 8.19
C GLU A 343 9.84 -8.68 8.31
N LEU A 344 9.17 -8.40 7.19
CA LEU A 344 7.75 -8.06 7.21
C LEU A 344 6.95 -9.23 7.76
N PHE A 345 7.19 -10.45 7.27
CA PHE A 345 6.49 -11.65 7.73
C PHE A 345 6.88 -12.07 9.15
N ASP A 346 8.06 -11.73 9.65
CA ASP A 346 8.43 -11.97 11.05
C ASP A 346 7.75 -11.00 12.01
N VAL A 347 7.59 -9.73 11.61
CA VAL A 347 6.90 -8.71 12.41
C VAL A 347 5.37 -8.91 12.38
N VAL A 348 4.83 -9.30 11.22
CA VAL A 348 3.37 -9.40 10.96
C VAL A 348 2.83 -10.83 11.16
N GLY A 349 3.62 -11.87 10.89
CA GLY A 349 3.18 -13.27 10.87
C GLY A 349 3.56 -14.10 12.09
N GLY A 350 4.25 -13.53 13.08
CA GLY A 350 4.53 -14.19 14.36
C GLY A 350 5.41 -15.45 14.30
N VAL A 351 6.11 -15.71 13.18
CA VAL A 351 6.98 -16.91 13.04
C VAL A 351 8.23 -16.77 13.91
N ARG A 352 8.10 -17.16 15.19
CA ARG A 352 9.24 -17.45 16.07
C ARG A 352 9.79 -18.82 15.70
N GLY A 353 11.01 -18.91 15.18
CA GLY A 353 11.55 -20.25 14.92
C GLY A 353 12.99 -20.42 14.46
N SER A 354 13.71 -19.37 14.03
CA SER A 354 15.16 -19.47 13.80
C SER A 354 15.83 -18.14 14.09
N GLU A 355 16.93 -18.16 14.83
CA GLU A 355 17.77 -16.98 15.00
C GLU A 355 18.37 -16.64 13.63
N LEU A 356 18.24 -15.37 13.21
CA LEU A 356 18.70 -14.90 11.89
C LEU A 356 20.15 -15.34 11.60
N GLU A 357 20.99 -15.40 12.62
CA GLU A 357 22.43 -15.62 12.54
C GLU A 357 22.81 -17.03 12.05
N ASP A 358 21.91 -18.01 12.14
CA ASP A 358 22.22 -19.42 11.85
C ASP A 358 21.87 -19.90 10.44
N LEU A 359 21.20 -19.07 9.63
CA LEU A 359 20.74 -19.45 8.27
C LEU A 359 21.74 -19.08 7.17
N PRO A 360 21.93 -19.90 6.12
CA PRO A 360 22.75 -19.53 4.97
C PRO A 360 22.13 -18.35 4.21
N ASP A 361 22.96 -17.52 3.57
CA ASP A 361 22.50 -16.27 2.92
C ASP A 361 21.46 -16.47 1.78
N GLY A 362 21.43 -17.65 1.16
CA GLY A 362 20.42 -18.02 0.17
C GLY A 362 19.05 -18.39 0.74
N ALA A 363 18.92 -18.52 2.07
CA ALA A 363 17.65 -18.80 2.76
C ALA A 363 16.86 -17.51 3.09
N PHE A 364 17.36 -16.33 2.72
CA PHE A 364 16.68 -15.05 2.96
C PHE A 364 15.79 -14.66 1.77
N ASP A 365 14.49 -14.52 2.03
CA ASP A 365 13.51 -14.04 1.05
C ASP A 365 13.41 -12.51 1.09
N ASN A 366 14.46 -11.82 0.65
CA ASN A 366 14.36 -10.43 0.19
C ASN A 366 14.42 -10.44 -1.34
N THR A 367 13.25 -10.45 -1.96
CA THR A 367 13.09 -10.80 -3.36
C THR A 367 12.07 -9.90 -4.02
N LEU A 368 12.42 -9.33 -5.16
CA LEU A 368 11.45 -8.76 -6.10
C LEU A 368 11.03 -9.85 -7.09
N ILE A 369 9.73 -9.98 -7.33
CA ILE A 369 9.18 -11.04 -8.19
C ILE A 369 8.35 -10.38 -9.29
N LYS A 370 8.59 -10.80 -10.53
CA LYS A 370 7.72 -10.52 -11.69
C LYS A 370 6.94 -11.78 -12.02
N HIS A 371 5.64 -11.64 -12.21
CA HIS A 371 4.72 -12.70 -12.59
C HIS A 371 4.29 -12.50 -14.04
N ASP A 372 4.33 -13.56 -14.85
CA ASP A 372 3.63 -13.66 -16.13
C ASP A 372 2.39 -14.54 -15.93
N LEU A 373 1.26 -13.91 -15.65
CA LEU A 373 0.00 -14.57 -15.29
C LEU A 373 -0.65 -15.30 -16.47
N ARG A 374 -0.21 -15.03 -17.70
CA ARG A 374 -0.68 -15.73 -18.89
C ARG A 374 0.03 -17.07 -19.05
N HIS A 375 1.33 -17.12 -18.79
CA HIS A 375 2.12 -18.34 -18.91
C HIS A 375 2.28 -19.10 -17.58
N GLY A 376 1.94 -18.48 -16.45
CA GLY A 376 2.10 -19.08 -15.13
C GLY A 376 3.58 -19.21 -14.72
N THR A 377 4.42 -18.27 -15.15
CA THR A 377 5.87 -18.27 -14.87
C THR A 377 6.26 -17.05 -14.04
N GLN A 378 7.36 -17.15 -13.29
CA GLN A 378 7.88 -16.05 -12.49
C GLN A 378 9.37 -15.83 -12.75
N GLU A 379 9.78 -14.57 -12.67
CA GLU A 379 11.17 -14.14 -12.63
C GLU A 379 11.44 -13.54 -11.24
N ALA A 380 12.54 -13.93 -10.59
CA ALA A 380 12.82 -13.52 -9.22
C ALA A 380 14.24 -12.94 -9.09
N ARG A 381 14.33 -11.79 -8.43
CA ARG A 381 15.59 -11.12 -8.08
C ARG A 381 15.80 -11.16 -6.58
N GLN A 382 16.58 -12.13 -6.10
CA GLN A 382 16.97 -12.25 -4.70
C GLN A 382 18.16 -11.32 -4.40
N LEU A 383 18.04 -10.49 -3.36
CA LEU A 383 19.07 -9.49 -3.00
C LEU A 383 19.91 -9.90 -1.79
N GLY A 384 19.46 -10.91 -1.04
CA GLY A 384 20.19 -11.51 0.08
C GLY A 384 19.90 -10.87 1.44
N ARG A 385 20.67 -11.30 2.43
CA ARG A 385 20.49 -10.95 3.85
C ARG A 385 20.66 -9.44 4.07
N GLY A 386 19.71 -8.84 4.80
CA GLY A 386 19.75 -7.42 5.18
C GLY A 386 19.47 -6.44 4.04
N ALA A 387 19.30 -6.93 2.81
CA ALA A 387 18.95 -6.13 1.64
C ALA A 387 17.43 -6.02 1.46
N TYR A 388 16.76 -5.47 2.48
CA TYR A 388 15.31 -5.39 2.53
C TYR A 388 14.74 -4.63 1.33
N VAL A 389 13.65 -5.17 0.76
CA VAL A 389 12.96 -4.59 -0.40
C VAL A 389 11.63 -3.98 0.03
N GLY A 390 11.34 -2.79 -0.46
CA GLY A 390 10.02 -2.16 -0.35
C GLY A 390 9.10 -2.54 -1.52
N GLU A 391 7.87 -2.02 -1.47
CA GLU A 391 6.90 -2.14 -2.56
C GLU A 391 7.50 -1.72 -3.92
N PRO A 392 7.47 -2.60 -4.94
CA PRO A 392 7.89 -2.27 -6.29
C PRO A 392 6.81 -1.47 -7.02
N VAL A 393 7.16 -0.37 -7.67
CA VAL A 393 6.24 0.42 -8.51
C VAL A 393 6.64 0.31 -9.97
N PHE A 394 5.69 -0.04 -10.83
CA PHE A 394 5.88 -0.07 -12.27
C PHE A 394 5.63 1.31 -12.90
N VAL A 395 6.49 1.71 -13.83
CA VAL A 395 6.35 2.93 -14.64
C VAL A 395 6.47 2.57 -16.11
N GLY A 396 5.38 2.71 -16.86
CA GLY A 396 5.35 2.41 -18.29
C GLY A 396 6.18 3.41 -19.11
N ALA A 397 6.95 2.91 -20.06
CA ALA A 397 7.78 3.70 -20.98
C ALA A 397 7.43 3.47 -22.46
N GLY A 398 6.70 2.40 -22.79
CA GLY A 398 6.23 2.13 -24.14
C GLY A 398 4.91 1.36 -24.19
N GLU A 399 4.64 0.73 -25.34
CA GLU A 399 3.30 0.21 -25.68
C GLU A 399 3.02 -1.18 -25.07
N ALA A 400 4.04 -2.03 -24.95
CA ALA A 400 3.83 -3.34 -24.33
C ALA A 400 3.61 -3.18 -22.82
N GLU A 401 2.88 -4.13 -22.23
CA GLU A 401 2.46 -4.03 -20.82
C GLU A 401 3.65 -4.04 -19.84
N ASP A 402 4.72 -4.79 -20.13
CA ASP A 402 5.97 -4.77 -19.36
C ASP A 402 7.06 -3.88 -20.00
N ASP A 403 6.70 -3.02 -20.96
CA ASP A 403 7.63 -2.04 -21.55
C ASP A 403 7.74 -0.82 -20.64
N GLY A 404 8.67 -0.91 -19.69
CA GLY A 404 8.86 0.08 -18.65
C GLY A 404 9.86 -0.34 -17.59
N TYR A 405 9.74 0.30 -16.44
CA TYR A 405 10.69 0.19 -15.35
C TYR A 405 10.00 -0.19 -14.04
N VAL A 406 10.64 -1.03 -13.24
CA VAL A 406 10.22 -1.32 -11.86
C VAL A 406 11.16 -0.60 -10.91
N LEU A 407 10.59 0.25 -10.06
CA LEU A 407 11.30 1.08 -9.08
C LEU A 407 11.02 0.56 -7.67
N SER A 408 12.06 0.35 -6.86
CA SER A 408 11.89 -0.01 -5.45
C SER A 408 13.03 0.55 -4.60
N PHE A 409 12.72 0.96 -3.36
CA PHE A 409 13.76 1.18 -2.36
C PHE A 409 14.29 -0.16 -1.85
N VAL A 410 15.62 -0.29 -1.88
CA VAL A 410 16.34 -1.47 -1.40
C VAL A 410 17.36 -1.03 -0.36
N ASN A 411 17.34 -1.64 0.83
CA ASN A 411 18.39 -1.41 1.81
C ASN A 411 19.71 -2.04 1.33
N ASN A 412 20.81 -1.33 1.52
CA ASN A 412 22.14 -1.79 1.17
C ASN A 412 22.93 -2.02 2.46
N PRO A 413 23.08 -3.28 2.93
CA PRO A 413 23.72 -3.58 4.20
C PRO A 413 25.21 -3.20 4.22
N ALA A 414 25.91 -3.25 3.08
CA ALA A 414 27.32 -2.86 2.98
C ALA A 414 27.52 -1.36 3.17
N ARG A 415 26.53 -0.54 2.76
CA ARG A 415 26.57 0.92 2.91
C ARG A 415 25.86 1.42 4.17
N GLY A 416 25.06 0.59 4.83
CA GLY A 416 24.20 1.04 5.93
C GLY A 416 23.18 2.11 5.50
N ALA A 417 22.82 2.14 4.21
CA ALA A 417 21.92 3.12 3.60
C ALA A 417 20.90 2.39 2.71
N ALA A 418 20.07 3.13 1.98
CA ALA A 418 19.21 2.57 0.95
C ALA A 418 19.58 3.06 -0.45
N ASP A 419 19.07 2.35 -1.44
CA ASP A 419 19.22 2.61 -2.86
C ASP A 419 17.82 2.67 -3.49
N LEU A 420 17.59 3.58 -4.44
CA LEU A 420 16.48 3.44 -5.38
C LEU A 420 17.00 2.60 -6.56
N VAL A 421 16.52 1.37 -6.67
CA VAL A 421 16.86 0.46 -7.75
C VAL A 421 15.84 0.63 -8.87
N ILE A 422 16.33 0.82 -10.10
CA ILE A 422 15.52 0.92 -11.32
C ILE A 422 15.84 -0.28 -12.19
N LEU A 423 14.87 -1.17 -12.35
CA LEU A 423 14.99 -2.39 -13.15
C LEU A 423 14.26 -2.21 -14.48
N SER A 424 14.79 -2.79 -15.56
CA SER A 424 13.97 -3.01 -16.76
C SER A 424 12.95 -4.10 -16.46
N ALA A 425 11.68 -3.86 -16.75
CA ALA A 425 10.66 -4.89 -16.57
C ALA A 425 10.80 -6.05 -17.57
N GLN A 426 11.44 -5.84 -18.74
CA GLN A 426 11.69 -6.87 -19.74
C GLN A 426 12.98 -7.68 -19.50
N ASP A 427 13.93 -7.10 -18.78
CA ASP A 427 15.15 -7.77 -18.31
C ASP A 427 15.19 -7.75 -16.77
N PHE A 428 14.20 -8.38 -16.15
CA PHE A 428 13.92 -8.23 -14.72
C PHE A 428 15.02 -8.83 -13.83
N THR A 429 15.68 -9.88 -14.31
CA THR A 429 16.78 -10.56 -13.61
C THR A 429 18.17 -10.03 -14.00
N GLY A 430 18.27 -9.19 -15.05
CA GLY A 430 19.50 -8.57 -15.51
C GLY A 430 20.06 -7.51 -14.56
N GLU A 431 21.11 -6.79 -14.96
CA GLU A 431 21.63 -5.69 -14.15
C GLU A 431 20.63 -4.52 -14.08
N PRO A 432 20.51 -3.81 -12.94
CA PRO A 432 19.67 -2.62 -12.86
C PRO A 432 20.08 -1.60 -13.93
N VAL A 433 19.10 -0.97 -14.58
CA VAL A 433 19.40 0.09 -15.56
C VAL A 433 20.05 1.29 -14.87
N ALA A 434 19.62 1.56 -13.63
CA ALA A 434 20.27 2.49 -12.73
C ALA A 434 20.02 2.14 -11.27
N THR A 435 20.95 2.56 -10.42
CA THR A 435 20.81 2.55 -8.97
C THR A 435 21.19 3.93 -8.44
N VAL A 436 20.23 4.62 -7.81
CA VAL A 436 20.46 5.91 -7.16
C VAL A 436 20.83 5.67 -5.71
N HIS A 437 22.01 6.13 -5.31
CA HIS A 437 22.59 5.89 -4.01
C HIS A 437 22.15 6.95 -3.00
N LEU A 438 21.31 6.56 -2.04
CA LEU A 438 20.75 7.51 -1.06
C LEU A 438 21.73 7.72 0.10
N PRO A 439 21.70 8.91 0.75
CA PRO A 439 22.62 9.24 1.84
C PRO A 439 22.24 8.58 3.18
N ALA A 440 21.08 7.95 3.27
CA ALA A 440 20.53 7.40 4.51
C ALA A 440 19.75 6.12 4.27
N ARG A 441 19.43 5.43 5.37
CA ARG A 441 18.46 4.34 5.35
C ARG A 441 17.08 4.88 4.98
N VAL A 442 16.34 4.03 4.29
CA VAL A 442 14.89 4.14 4.19
C VAL A 442 14.35 2.94 5.00
N PRO A 443 13.67 3.16 6.14
CA PRO A 443 13.06 2.06 6.89
C PRO A 443 12.03 1.35 6.02
N LEU A 444 11.82 0.05 6.18
CA LEU A 444 10.69 -0.64 5.56
C LEU A 444 9.40 0.12 5.92
N GLY A 445 8.65 0.49 4.89
CA GLY A 445 7.40 1.21 5.03
C GLY A 445 6.26 0.46 4.39
N PHE A 446 5.26 1.21 3.97
CA PHE A 446 4.08 0.68 3.31
C PHE A 446 4.13 1.09 1.83
N HIS A 447 3.18 1.90 1.37
CA HIS A 447 2.94 2.08 -0.04
C HIS A 447 3.61 3.32 -0.62
N GLY A 448 3.93 3.24 -1.90
CA GLY A 448 4.49 4.31 -2.70
C GLY A 448 3.87 4.43 -4.08
N SER A 449 4.09 5.58 -4.70
CA SER A 449 3.56 5.89 -6.02
C SER A 449 4.64 6.57 -6.87
N TRP A 450 4.55 6.35 -8.17
CA TRP A 450 5.19 7.22 -9.14
C TRP A 450 4.25 8.38 -9.46
N ILE A 451 4.67 9.60 -9.15
CA ILE A 451 3.93 10.83 -9.45
C ILE A 451 4.66 11.53 -10.59
N ALA A 452 4.13 11.39 -11.81
CA ALA A 452 4.63 12.09 -12.99
C ALA A 452 4.47 13.61 -12.85
N ASP A 453 5.33 14.35 -13.55
CA ASP A 453 5.31 15.83 -13.62
C ASP A 453 4.23 16.39 -14.55
#